data_AF-A0A9X2KR37-F1
#
_entry.id   AF-A0A9X2KR37-F1
#
_cell.length_a   1.000
_cell.length_b   1.000
_cell.length_c   1.000
_cell.angle_alpha   90.00
_cell.angle_beta   90.00
_cell.angle_gamma   90.00
#
_symmetry.space_group_name_H-M   'P 1'
#
loop_
_entity.id
_entity.type
_entity.pdbx_description
1 polymer ?
#
loop_
_entity_poly.entity_id
_entity_poly.type
_entity_poly.pdbx_seq_one_letter_code
_entity_poly.pdbx_strand_id
1 'polypeptide(L)'
;MIRADPRQFDMFAAIAPTRAPAIIRRVDPNGPVIQGKIDEVLTLPHPRLRWDRARIELHRHTDGLWMWATGFHDDGGSGGGYRVGPKWGNFASTRGDALHYACEEIRARATGDSKALVAIRCWLDELAGNPTRKHEEEPVHG
;
A
#
# COMPACT_ATOMS: atom_id res chain seq x y z
N MET A 1 -28.43 -31.66 11.95
CA MET A 1 -27.00 -31.70 11.58
C MET A 1 -26.92 -31.56 10.07
N ILE A 2 -26.88 -30.32 9.56
CA ILE A 2 -26.89 -30.02 8.13
C ILE A 2 -25.43 -30.01 7.67
N ARG A 3 -25.05 -30.95 6.82
CA ARG A 3 -23.73 -30.96 6.16
C ARG A 3 -23.75 -29.87 5.08
N ALA A 4 -22.86 -28.89 5.19
CA ALA A 4 -22.61 -27.91 4.13
C ALA A 4 -22.05 -28.64 2.90
N ASP A 5 -22.65 -28.38 1.74
CA ASP A 5 -22.24 -28.91 0.44
C ASP A 5 -20.93 -28.23 -0.02
N PRO A 6 -19.88 -28.97 -0.40
CA PRO A 6 -18.60 -28.41 -0.85
C PRO A 6 -18.64 -27.74 -2.24
N ARG A 7 -19.79 -27.60 -2.89
CA ARG A 7 -19.93 -27.06 -4.26
C ARG A 7 -20.60 -25.69 -4.36
N GLN A 8 -20.68 -24.93 -3.26
CA GLN A 8 -21.17 -23.56 -3.34
C GLN A 8 -20.13 -22.67 -4.03
N PHE A 9 -20.23 -22.57 -5.36
CA PHE A 9 -19.61 -21.50 -6.12
C PHE A 9 -20.16 -20.18 -5.61
N ASP A 10 -19.33 -19.40 -4.94
CA ASP A 10 -19.66 -18.03 -4.59
C ASP A 10 -19.77 -17.21 -5.88
N MET A 11 -21.00 -17.02 -6.34
CA MET A 11 -21.33 -16.27 -7.55
C MET A 11 -20.87 -14.79 -7.46
N PHE A 12 -20.58 -14.29 -6.25
CA PHE A 12 -20.05 -12.94 -6.02
C PHE A 12 -18.52 -12.89 -6.02
N ALA A 13 -17.82 -14.01 -5.83
CA ALA A 13 -16.36 -14.05 -6.02
C ALA A 13 -15.96 -13.79 -7.49
N ALA A 14 -16.84 -14.10 -8.43
CA ALA A 14 -16.66 -13.85 -9.87
C ALA A 14 -16.91 -12.38 -10.29
N ILE A 15 -17.40 -11.52 -9.39
CA ILE A 15 -17.67 -10.09 -9.64
C ILE A 15 -16.68 -9.21 -8.86
N ALA A 16 -15.55 -9.77 -8.41
CA ALA A 16 -14.43 -8.92 -8.01
C ALA A 16 -14.06 -8.06 -9.24
N PRO A 17 -14.09 -6.71 -9.15
CA PRO A 17 -13.74 -5.88 -10.28
C PRO A 17 -12.32 -6.26 -10.71
N THR A 18 -12.19 -6.76 -11.94
CA THR A 18 -10.90 -7.12 -12.52
C THR A 18 -10.03 -5.88 -12.50
N ARG A 19 -9.03 -5.86 -11.60
CA ARG A 19 -8.11 -4.73 -11.45
C ARG A 19 -7.32 -4.57 -12.75
N ALA A 20 -7.17 -3.32 -13.18
CA ALA A 20 -6.31 -3.05 -14.33
C ALA A 20 -4.86 -3.39 -13.96
N PRO A 21 -4.09 -4.04 -14.85
CA PRO A 21 -2.70 -4.37 -14.58
C PRO A 21 -1.87 -3.13 -14.25
N ALA A 22 -0.87 -3.29 -13.39
CA ALA A 22 0.15 -2.27 -13.16
C ALA A 22 0.84 -1.89 -14.47
N ILE A 23 0.99 -0.59 -14.70
CA ILE A 23 1.71 -0.03 -15.84
C ILE A 23 3.15 0.19 -15.40
N ILE A 24 4.02 -0.78 -15.68
CA ILE A 24 5.43 -0.70 -15.32
C ILE A 24 6.20 0.04 -16.43
N ARG A 25 6.75 1.21 -16.08
CA ARG A 25 7.65 1.99 -16.94
C ARG A 25 9.10 1.73 -16.56
N ARG A 26 10.03 2.11 -17.45
CA ARG A 26 11.46 1.99 -17.18
C ARG A 26 11.85 2.84 -15.96
N VAL A 27 12.57 2.24 -15.03
CA VAL A 27 13.16 2.94 -13.88
C VAL A 27 14.23 3.91 -14.39
N ASP A 28 14.18 5.15 -13.90
CA ASP A 28 15.22 6.16 -14.08
C ASP A 28 15.91 6.39 -12.72
N PRO A 29 17.08 5.78 -12.46
CA PRO A 29 17.76 5.94 -11.18
C PRO A 29 18.09 7.40 -10.81
N ASN A 30 18.24 8.28 -11.80
CA ASN A 30 18.54 9.70 -11.61
C ASN A 30 17.31 10.59 -11.76
N GLY A 31 16.15 9.99 -12.03
CA GLY A 31 14.89 10.70 -12.22
C GLY A 31 14.37 11.33 -10.93
N PRO A 32 13.41 12.27 -11.06
CA PRO A 32 12.88 13.01 -9.92
C PRO A 32 11.92 12.15 -9.08
N VAL A 33 11.92 12.44 -7.78
CA VAL A 33 10.81 12.10 -6.87
C VAL A 33 9.95 13.34 -6.63
N ILE A 34 8.74 13.15 -6.12
CA ILE A 34 7.88 14.26 -5.74
C ILE A 34 8.49 14.98 -4.53
N GLN A 35 8.82 16.26 -4.70
CA GLN A 35 9.38 17.12 -3.66
C GLN A 35 8.31 17.91 -2.90
N GLY A 36 7.11 18.04 -3.48
CA GLY A 36 6.01 18.83 -2.93
C GLY A 36 4.99 18.02 -2.13
N LYS A 37 3.75 18.53 -2.10
CA LYS A 37 2.61 17.86 -1.51
C LYS A 37 2.30 16.57 -2.27
N ILE A 38 2.29 15.47 -1.55
CA ILE A 38 1.79 14.17 -2.04
C ILE A 38 0.28 14.17 -1.84
N ASP A 39 -0.47 13.61 -2.80
CA ASP A 39 -1.94 13.61 -2.74
C ASP A 39 -2.45 12.82 -1.55
N GLU A 40 -1.78 11.70 -1.26
CA GLU A 40 -2.14 10.85 -0.15
C GLU A 40 -0.95 10.11 0.46
N VAL A 41 -0.91 10.10 1.78
CA VAL A 41 0.04 9.32 2.57
C VAL A 41 -0.77 8.50 3.56
N LEU A 42 -0.60 7.18 3.52
CA LEU A 42 -1.20 6.23 4.44
C LEU A 42 -0.10 5.67 5.32
N THR A 43 -0.29 5.74 6.63
CA THR A 43 0.72 5.31 7.60
C THR A 43 0.16 4.30 8.58
N LEU A 44 1.03 3.39 9.01
CA LEU A 44 0.87 2.60 10.23
C LEU A 44 1.88 3.16 11.25
N PRO A 45 1.42 3.95 12.25
CA PRO A 45 2.32 4.55 13.23
C PRO A 45 3.12 3.51 14.00
N HIS A 46 4.36 3.82 14.33
CA HIS A 46 5.12 2.98 15.25
C HIS A 46 4.75 3.31 16.70
N PRO A 47 4.42 2.33 17.57
CA PRO A 47 3.93 2.59 18.93
C PRO A 47 4.94 3.26 19.87
N ARG A 48 6.22 3.33 19.47
CA ARG A 48 7.34 3.81 20.32
C ARG A 48 8.31 4.75 19.64
N LEU A 49 8.35 4.76 18.31
CA LEU A 49 9.39 5.45 17.55
C LEU A 49 8.73 6.56 16.74
N ARG A 50 9.51 7.59 16.40
CA ARG A 50 9.01 8.75 15.66
C ARG A 50 8.77 8.47 14.17
N TRP A 51 9.26 7.36 13.64
CA TRP A 51 9.00 6.95 12.27
C TRP A 51 7.85 5.95 12.22
N ASP A 52 7.13 5.93 11.11
CA ASP A 52 6.06 4.96 10.87
C ASP A 52 6.61 3.53 10.73
N ARG A 53 5.82 2.56 11.18
CA ARG A 53 6.09 1.13 10.94
C ARG A 53 5.91 0.78 9.48
N ALA A 54 4.90 1.34 8.82
CA ALA A 54 4.72 1.25 7.37
C ALA A 54 4.13 2.54 6.81
N ARG A 55 4.41 2.79 5.54
CA ARG A 55 3.98 3.97 4.80
C ARG A 55 3.72 3.62 3.34
N ILE A 56 2.61 4.12 2.81
CA ILE A 56 2.29 4.12 1.39
C ILE A 56 2.09 5.58 0.96
N GLU A 57 2.77 5.99 -0.10
CA GLU A 57 2.56 7.30 -0.74
C GLU A 57 1.86 7.08 -2.09
N LEU A 58 0.75 7.79 -2.33
CA LEU A 58 0.05 7.79 -3.62
C LEU A 58 0.05 9.20 -4.19
N HIS A 59 0.36 9.31 -5.48
CA HIS A 59 0.37 10.60 -6.17
C HIS A 59 -0.12 10.47 -7.60
N ARG A 60 -0.96 11.41 -8.02
CA ARG A 60 -1.42 11.49 -9.39
C ARG A 60 -0.36 12.18 -10.25
N HIS A 61 0.13 11.46 -11.25
CA HIS A 61 1.05 11.99 -12.23
C HIS A 61 0.33 12.94 -13.21
N THR A 62 1.11 13.78 -13.90
CA THR A 62 0.59 14.81 -14.83
C THR A 62 -0.12 14.23 -16.06
N ASP A 63 0.13 12.96 -16.40
CA ASP A 63 -0.57 12.22 -17.46
C ASP A 63 -1.88 11.56 -16.97
N GLY A 64 -2.27 11.80 -15.72
CA GLY A 64 -3.50 11.31 -15.12
C GLY A 64 -3.41 9.94 -14.47
N LEU A 65 -2.29 9.21 -14.65
CA LEU A 65 -2.03 7.93 -13.97
C LEU A 65 -1.71 8.15 -12.49
N TRP A 66 -1.87 7.10 -11.69
CA TRP A 66 -1.53 7.07 -10.28
C TRP A 66 -0.22 6.34 -10.05
N MET A 67 0.68 6.97 -9.30
CA MET A 67 1.95 6.38 -8.86
C MET A 67 1.86 5.97 -7.40
N TRP A 68 2.65 4.97 -7.00
CA TRP A 68 2.81 4.59 -5.60
C TRP A 68 4.28 4.50 -5.19
N ALA A 69 4.50 4.63 -3.89
CA ALA A 69 5.73 4.20 -3.23
C ALA A 69 5.43 3.55 -1.89
N THR A 70 6.35 2.71 -1.43
CA THR A 70 6.20 1.91 -0.22
C THR A 70 7.39 2.08 0.72
N GLY A 71 7.14 1.93 2.02
CA GLY A 71 8.17 1.81 3.04
C GLY A 71 7.67 1.04 4.25
N PHE A 72 8.52 0.21 4.85
CA PHE A 72 8.21 -0.47 6.12
C PHE A 72 9.49 -0.83 6.88
N HIS A 73 9.34 -1.08 8.18
CA HIS A 73 10.38 -1.57 9.07
C HIS A 73 9.86 -2.72 9.95
N ASP A 74 10.69 -3.73 10.17
CA ASP A 74 10.42 -4.80 11.13
C ASP A 74 10.81 -4.42 12.57
N ASP A 75 10.67 -5.37 13.51
CA ASP A 75 11.00 -5.13 14.93
C ASP A 75 12.49 -4.86 15.16
N GLY A 76 13.38 -5.31 14.26
CA GLY A 76 14.82 -5.06 14.30
C GLY A 76 15.23 -3.75 13.63
N GLY A 77 14.28 -2.99 13.09
CA GLY A 77 14.55 -1.80 12.29
C GLY A 77 15.06 -2.11 10.88
N SER A 78 15.09 -3.40 10.49
CA SER A 78 15.41 -3.79 9.12
C SER A 78 14.22 -3.50 8.22
N GLY A 79 14.49 -3.02 7.02
CA GLY A 79 13.45 -2.60 6.10
C GLY A 79 13.96 -1.52 5.16
N GLY A 80 13.02 -0.77 4.59
CA GLY A 80 13.36 0.33 3.72
C GLY A 80 12.17 0.81 2.92
N GLY A 81 12.30 2.02 2.40
CA GLY A 81 11.28 2.60 1.55
C GLY A 81 11.87 3.63 0.60
N TYR A 82 11.00 4.16 -0.24
CA TYR A 82 11.33 5.19 -1.20
C TYR A 82 10.19 6.21 -1.28
N ARG A 83 10.49 7.37 -1.84
CA ARG A 83 9.53 8.46 -2.07
C ARG A 83 8.83 8.26 -3.39
N VAL A 84 7.53 8.54 -3.48
CA VAL A 84 6.78 8.46 -4.74
C VAL A 84 7.36 9.37 -5.80
N GLY A 85 7.36 8.89 -7.04
CA GLY A 85 7.88 9.65 -8.17
C GLY A 85 7.92 8.84 -9.46
N PRO A 86 7.91 9.51 -10.62
CA PRO A 86 7.91 8.85 -11.92
C PRO A 86 9.14 7.99 -12.16
N LYS A 87 10.23 8.29 -11.44
CA LYS A 87 11.51 7.58 -11.53
C LYS A 87 11.42 6.07 -11.27
N TRP A 88 10.45 5.63 -10.47
CA TRP A 88 10.33 4.22 -10.07
C TRP A 88 9.56 3.37 -11.07
N GLY A 89 8.91 4.00 -12.05
CA GLY A 89 8.17 3.25 -13.08
C GLY A 89 6.86 2.62 -12.59
N ASN A 90 6.41 2.92 -11.38
CA ASN A 90 5.22 2.35 -10.77
C ASN A 90 3.98 3.19 -11.10
N PHE A 91 3.11 2.72 -12.00
CA PHE A 91 1.89 3.42 -12.41
C PHE A 91 0.66 2.51 -12.45
N ALA A 92 -0.51 3.09 -12.20
CA ALA A 92 -1.81 2.44 -12.33
C ALA A 92 -2.84 3.43 -12.91
N SER A 93 -3.89 2.91 -13.53
CA SER A 93 -4.95 3.75 -14.12
C SER A 93 -5.81 4.45 -13.06
N THR A 94 -5.95 3.84 -11.88
CA THR A 94 -6.77 4.37 -10.79
C THR A 94 -6.00 4.43 -9.47
N ARG A 95 -6.47 5.28 -8.56
CA ARG A 95 -6.00 5.32 -7.17
C ARG A 95 -6.12 3.95 -6.50
N GLY A 96 -7.26 3.28 -6.69
CA GLY A 96 -7.55 1.99 -6.06
C GLY A 96 -6.61 0.88 -6.52
N ASP A 97 -6.20 0.91 -7.79
CA ASP A 97 -5.20 -0.01 -8.32
C ASP A 97 -3.80 0.32 -7.80
N ALA A 98 -3.42 1.60 -7.76
CA ALA A 98 -2.14 2.01 -7.18
C ALA A 98 -2.01 1.60 -5.70
N LEU A 99 -3.06 1.79 -4.90
CA LEU A 99 -3.10 1.33 -3.51
C LEU A 99 -2.93 -0.19 -3.41
N HIS A 100 -3.64 -0.93 -4.27
CA HIS A 100 -3.53 -2.38 -4.27
C HIS A 100 -2.11 -2.86 -4.60
N TYR A 101 -1.49 -2.32 -5.65
CA TYR A 101 -0.13 -2.68 -6.00
C TYR A 101 0.89 -2.26 -4.94
N ALA A 102 0.67 -1.13 -4.26
CA ALA A 102 1.47 -0.75 -3.09
C ALA A 102 1.34 -1.79 -1.95
N CYS A 103 0.13 -2.27 -1.66
CA CYS A 103 -0.08 -3.32 -0.66
C CYS A 103 0.59 -4.64 -1.05
N GLU A 104 0.44 -5.08 -2.30
CA GLU A 104 1.08 -6.31 -2.81
C GLU A 104 2.61 -6.22 -2.74
N GLU A 105 3.19 -5.06 -3.06
CA GLU A 105 4.62 -4.83 -2.96
C GLU A 105 5.13 -4.95 -1.52
N ILE A 106 4.40 -4.39 -0.54
CA ILE A 106 4.76 -4.56 0.88
C ILE A 106 4.59 -6.03 1.29
N ARG A 107 3.51 -6.71 0.90
CA ARG A 107 3.30 -8.14 1.21
C ARG A 107 4.45 -9.00 0.70
N ALA A 108 4.90 -8.77 -0.53
CA ALA A 108 5.99 -9.51 -1.15
C ALA A 108 7.33 -9.31 -0.42
N ARG A 109 7.54 -8.16 0.22
CA ARG A 109 8.78 -7.82 0.93
C ARG A 109 8.72 -8.11 2.43
N ALA A 110 7.53 -8.08 3.02
CA ALA A 110 7.27 -8.31 4.45
C ALA A 110 7.22 -9.81 4.79
N THR A 111 8.28 -10.53 4.39
CA THR A 111 8.42 -11.97 4.62
C THR A 111 8.95 -12.24 6.03
N GLY A 112 8.25 -13.11 6.78
CA GLY A 112 8.59 -13.44 8.17
C GLY A 112 7.51 -13.08 9.19
N ASP A 113 7.76 -13.42 10.45
CA ASP A 113 6.71 -13.52 11.48
C ASP A 113 6.94 -12.63 12.71
N SER A 114 7.74 -11.58 12.56
CA SER A 114 7.91 -10.59 13.62
C SER A 114 6.59 -9.88 13.92
N LYS A 115 6.43 -9.35 15.13
CA LYS A 115 5.19 -8.68 15.55
C LYS A 115 4.91 -7.46 14.68
N ALA A 116 5.96 -6.74 14.28
CA ALA A 116 5.84 -5.66 13.31
C ALA A 116 5.28 -6.13 11.97
N LEU A 117 5.80 -7.23 11.40
CA LEU A 117 5.35 -7.74 10.10
C LEU A 117 3.91 -8.28 10.16
N VAL A 118 3.51 -8.93 11.26
CA VAL A 118 2.11 -9.32 11.48
C VAL A 118 1.21 -8.10 11.52
N ALA A 119 1.57 -7.06 12.27
CA ALA A 119 0.80 -5.83 12.35
C ALA A 119 0.70 -5.11 11.00
N ILE A 120 1.78 -5.11 10.20
CA ILE A 120 1.78 -4.58 8.84
C ILE A 120 0.80 -5.35 7.98
N ARG A 121 0.82 -6.69 7.99
CA ARG A 121 -0.12 -7.50 7.18
C ARG A 121 -1.58 -7.24 7.55
N CYS A 122 -1.90 -7.18 8.84
CA CYS A 122 -3.26 -6.81 9.28
C CYS A 122 -3.68 -5.43 8.76
N TRP A 123 -2.78 -4.44 8.84
CA TRP A 123 -3.04 -3.10 8.30
C TRP A 123 -3.26 -3.11 6.77
N LEU A 124 -2.50 -3.91 6.02
CA LEU A 124 -2.70 -4.05 4.57
C LEU A 124 -4.05 -4.71 4.23
N ASP A 125 -4.52 -5.64 5.05
CA ASP A 125 -5.83 -6.28 4.87
C ASP A 125 -6.97 -5.29 5.18
N GLU A 126 -6.81 -4.45 6.20
CA GLU A 126 -7.74 -3.34 6.48
C GLU A 126 -7.81 -2.34 5.32
N LEU A 127 -6.67 -1.95 4.76
CA LEU A 127 -6.63 -1.06 3.59
C LEU A 127 -7.27 -1.69 2.34
N ALA A 128 -7.11 -3.00 2.16
CA ALA A 128 -7.75 -3.73 1.07
C ALA A 128 -9.29 -3.79 1.23
N GLY A 129 -9.77 -3.93 2.47
CA GLY A 129 -11.19 -3.92 2.80
C GLY A 129 -11.82 -2.53 2.84
N ASN A 130 -11.05 -1.48 3.10
CA ASN A 130 -11.51 -0.09 3.17
C ASN A 130 -10.53 0.88 2.50
N PRO A 131 -10.51 0.93 1.15
CA PRO A 131 -9.48 1.66 0.42
C PRO A 131 -9.53 3.17 0.59
N THR A 132 -10.61 3.76 1.10
CA THR A 132 -10.78 5.21 1.28
C THR A 132 -10.40 5.71 2.68
N ARG A 133 -10.06 4.81 3.61
CA ARG A 133 -9.72 5.20 4.98
C ARG A 133 -8.36 5.89 5.03
N LYS A 134 -8.37 7.21 5.26
CA LYS A 134 -7.19 7.95 5.69
C LYS A 134 -7.04 7.75 7.19
N HIS A 135 -5.87 7.29 7.64
CA HIS A 135 -5.51 7.42 9.05
C HIS A 135 -5.12 8.89 9.26
N GLU A 136 -6.10 9.73 9.55
CA GLU A 136 -5.88 11.10 9.97
C GLU A 136 -5.10 11.06 11.29
N GLU A 137 -3.95 11.72 11.33
CA GLU A 137 -3.24 12.00 12.58
C GLU A 137 -4.20 12.80 13.46
N GLU A 138 -4.62 12.25 14.61
CA GLU A 138 -5.27 13.10 15.60
C GLU A 138 -4.29 14.21 15.99
N PRO A 139 -4.72 15.49 16.01
CA PRO A 139 -3.87 16.58 16.42
C PRO A 139 -3.48 16.35 17.89
N VAL A 140 -2.19 16.12 18.13
CA VAL A 140 -1.60 16.16 19.48
C VAL A 140 -1.87 17.56 20.04
N HIS A 141 -2.95 17.69 20.81
CA HIS A 141 -3.19 18.86 21.63
C HIS A 141 -2.19 18.80 22.78
N GLY A 142 -1.22 19.70 22.74
CA GLY A 142 -0.29 19.95 23.83
C GLY A 142 -0.94 20.65 25.01
#